data_AF-A0A969MQV6-F1
#
_entry.id   AF-A0A969MQV6-F1
#
_cell.length_a   1.000
_cell.length_b   1.000
_cell.length_c   1.000
_cell.angle_alpha   90.00
_cell.angle_beta   90.00
_cell.angle_gamma   90.00
#
_symmetry.space_group_name_H-M   'P 1'
#
loop_
_entity.id
_entity.type
_entity.pdbx_description
1 polymer ?
#
loop_
_entity_poly.entity_id
_entity_poly.type
_entity_poly.pdbx_seq_one_letter_code
_entity_poly.pdbx_strand_id
1 'polypeptide(L)'
;MGLKPHDLEDLVSNLISIDEFESKIDNNKCIVVAFKVTDKEPAEDLSRFIEKSTVDVTDTEVSPAPDTDGKYIVFVEFSRNTEFAKKLLTILNTLENLTDIHANNYRYTAYKVDGEHPVSEESLNDNLKLNTIEQEQLVDSFFNTSVVDDILFENNQITLIKYNNIQKYKFIDIGPADLLFNKYKLNNTPFNLTESARWISRDLSNILGAGYVANVIKNYILLSKENTNTVVILKNNS
;
A
#
# COMPACT_ATOMS: atom_id res chain seq x y z
N MET A 1 -1.19 33.62 6.97
CA MET A 1 -0.87 33.15 8.34
C MET A 1 -0.85 31.63 8.30
N GLY A 2 -0.09 30.97 9.19
CA GLY A 2 -0.17 29.51 9.32
C GLY A 2 -1.37 29.10 10.17
N LEU A 3 -1.81 27.85 10.02
CA LEU A 3 -2.80 27.24 10.91
C LEU A 3 -2.23 27.13 12.32
N LYS A 4 -3.09 27.37 13.31
CA LYS A 4 -2.84 27.20 14.74
C LYS A 4 -3.51 25.92 15.24
N PRO A 5 -3.12 25.43 16.42
CA PRO A 5 -3.81 24.30 17.04
C PRO A 5 -5.32 24.57 17.14
N HIS A 6 -6.12 23.54 16.90
CA HIS A 6 -7.59 23.56 16.95
C HIS A 6 -8.29 24.43 15.88
N ASP A 7 -7.57 25.00 14.90
CA ASP A 7 -8.20 25.82 13.84
C ASP A 7 -9.17 25.02 12.93
N LEU A 8 -9.12 23.68 12.96
CA LEU A 8 -10.00 22.77 12.21
C LEU A 8 -10.85 21.87 13.12
N GLU A 9 -10.92 22.18 14.43
CA GLU A 9 -11.75 21.45 15.40
C GLU A 9 -13.23 21.55 15.04
N ASP A 10 -13.96 20.44 15.11
CA ASP A 10 -15.36 20.28 14.68
C ASP A 10 -15.65 20.60 13.19
N LEU A 11 -14.65 20.99 12.40
CA LEU A 11 -14.81 21.33 10.98
C LEU A 11 -14.57 20.14 10.05
N VAL A 12 -13.80 19.14 10.49
CA VAL A 12 -13.44 17.95 9.71
C VAL A 12 -14.12 16.71 10.29
N SER A 13 -14.75 15.90 9.44
CA SER A 13 -15.34 14.63 9.87
C SER A 13 -14.26 13.59 10.17
N ASN A 14 -14.47 12.81 11.22
CA ASN A 14 -13.65 11.62 11.51
C ASN A 14 -14.04 10.39 10.66
N LEU A 15 -15.08 10.49 9.81
CA LEU A 15 -15.42 9.48 8.81
C LEU A 15 -14.87 9.92 7.44
N ILE A 16 -13.92 9.17 6.91
CA ILE A 16 -13.32 9.41 5.59
C ILE A 16 -13.79 8.37 4.57
N SER A 17 -13.82 8.76 3.30
CA SER A 17 -14.07 7.83 2.20
C SER A 17 -12.74 7.42 1.57
N ILE A 18 -12.54 6.14 1.24
CA ILE A 18 -11.35 5.65 0.56
C ILE A 18 -11.76 4.94 -0.73
N ASP A 19 -11.21 5.37 -1.86
CA ASP A 19 -11.39 4.77 -3.19
C ASP A 19 -12.83 4.85 -3.75
N GLU A 20 -13.73 5.60 -3.12
CA GLU A 20 -15.11 5.82 -3.60
C GLU A 20 -15.20 6.89 -4.71
N PHE A 21 -14.08 7.57 -5.01
CA PHE A 21 -13.96 8.60 -6.03
C PHE A 21 -12.85 8.24 -7.04
N GLU A 22 -13.03 8.66 -8.28
CA GLU A 22 -12.04 8.42 -9.34
C GLU A 22 -10.86 9.40 -9.24
N SER A 23 -9.63 8.88 -9.40
CA SER A 23 -8.42 9.68 -9.54
C SER A 23 -8.39 10.38 -10.90
N LYS A 24 -7.80 11.57 -10.91
CA LYS A 24 -7.54 12.33 -12.14
C LYS A 24 -6.42 11.75 -13.00
N ILE A 25 -5.60 10.86 -12.43
CA ILE A 25 -4.44 10.27 -13.10
C ILE A 25 -4.81 8.88 -13.64
N ASP A 26 -5.03 7.92 -12.74
CA ASP A 26 -5.37 6.53 -13.06
C ASP A 26 -5.80 5.80 -11.78
N ASN A 27 -7.03 5.28 -11.74
CA ASN A 27 -7.56 4.53 -10.60
C ASN A 27 -6.71 3.30 -10.22
N ASN A 28 -5.96 2.75 -11.17
CA ASN A 28 -5.09 1.60 -10.93
C ASN A 28 -3.74 1.99 -10.30
N LYS A 29 -3.40 3.27 -10.29
CA LYS A 29 -2.12 3.80 -9.78
C LYS A 29 -2.30 4.73 -8.60
N CYS A 30 -3.49 5.27 -8.39
CA CYS A 30 -3.82 6.15 -7.29
C CYS A 30 -4.96 5.59 -6.43
N ILE A 31 -4.97 5.97 -5.16
CA ILE A 31 -6.10 5.82 -4.23
C ILE A 31 -6.52 7.23 -3.83
N VAL A 32 -7.82 7.51 -3.86
CA VAL A 32 -8.38 8.79 -3.44
C VAL A 32 -8.94 8.68 -2.03
N VAL A 33 -8.48 9.54 -1.12
CA VAL A 33 -9.05 9.71 0.22
C VAL A 33 -9.85 11.00 0.24
N ALA A 34 -11.09 10.94 0.70
CA ALA A 34 -12.01 12.07 0.75
C ALA A 34 -12.35 12.43 2.20
N PHE A 35 -12.04 13.66 2.60
CA PHE A 35 -12.42 14.24 3.88
C PHE A 35 -13.64 15.14 3.70
N LYS A 36 -14.70 14.91 4.48
CA LYS A 36 -15.84 15.85 4.56
C LYS A 36 -15.51 16.99 5.53
N VAL A 37 -15.72 18.22 5.08
CA VAL A 37 -15.41 19.45 5.81
C VAL A 37 -16.61 20.40 5.79
N THR A 38 -16.84 21.15 6.87
CA THR A 38 -18.05 21.99 7.04
C THR A 38 -18.21 23.07 5.97
N ASP A 39 -17.12 23.72 5.58
CA ASP A 39 -17.13 24.91 4.73
C ASP A 39 -15.92 24.94 3.78
N LYS A 40 -15.96 25.85 2.81
CA LYS A 40 -14.92 25.95 1.78
C LYS A 40 -13.57 26.39 2.34
N GLU A 41 -13.55 27.43 3.17
CA GLU A 41 -12.31 27.97 3.75
C GLU A 41 -11.54 26.92 4.57
N PRO A 42 -12.14 26.21 5.54
CA PRO A 42 -11.43 25.15 6.25
C PRO A 42 -11.04 23.98 5.35
N ALA A 43 -11.79 23.69 4.28
CA ALA A 43 -11.41 22.67 3.30
C ALA A 43 -10.14 23.08 2.52
N GLU A 44 -10.05 24.34 2.09
CA GLU A 44 -8.85 24.89 1.46
C GLU A 44 -7.66 24.91 2.42
N ASP A 45 -7.89 25.18 3.70
CA ASP A 45 -6.83 25.16 4.71
C ASP A 45 -6.33 23.74 5.01
N LEU A 46 -7.24 22.76 5.12
CA LEU A 46 -6.90 21.34 5.23
C LEU A 46 -6.09 20.86 4.01
N SER A 47 -6.56 21.16 2.79
CA SER A 47 -5.87 20.82 1.55
C SER A 47 -4.45 21.39 1.53
N ARG A 48 -4.30 22.70 1.80
CA ARG A 48 -2.99 23.37 1.85
C ARG A 48 -2.07 22.84 2.94
N PHE A 49 -2.62 22.37 4.06
CA PHE A 49 -1.83 21.76 5.12
C PHE A 49 -1.29 20.39 4.69
N ILE A 50 -2.13 19.53 4.12
CA ILE A 50 -1.76 18.20 3.63
C ILE A 50 -0.73 18.31 2.49
N GLU A 51 -0.96 19.22 1.54
CA GLU A 51 -0.05 19.47 0.41
C GLU A 51 1.36 19.89 0.85
N LYS A 52 1.46 20.61 1.98
CA LYS A 52 2.73 21.06 2.57
C LYS A 52 3.35 20.05 3.54
N SER A 53 2.70 18.91 3.76
CA SER A 53 3.21 17.89 4.68
C SER A 53 4.50 17.27 4.14
N THR A 54 5.27 16.62 5.02
CA THR A 54 6.44 15.84 4.61
C THR A 54 6.06 14.48 4.01
N VAL A 55 4.78 14.12 4.07
CA VAL A 55 4.26 12.89 3.47
C VAL A 55 4.06 13.14 1.99
N ASP A 56 4.63 12.26 1.18
CA ASP A 56 4.50 12.29 -0.27
C ASP A 56 3.07 11.92 -0.70
N VAL A 57 2.25 12.94 -0.89
CA VAL A 57 0.90 12.90 -1.50
C VAL A 57 1.01 13.26 -2.98
N THR A 58 0.15 12.65 -3.81
CA THR A 58 0.18 12.84 -5.26
C THR A 58 -0.50 14.14 -5.70
N ASP A 59 -1.67 14.43 -5.13
CA ASP A 59 -2.42 15.68 -5.36
C ASP A 59 -3.38 15.95 -4.18
N THR A 60 -3.77 17.21 -4.01
CA THR A 60 -4.89 17.56 -3.13
C THR A 60 -5.81 18.55 -3.82
N GLU A 61 -7.12 18.33 -3.73
CA GLU A 61 -8.13 19.21 -4.32
C GLU A 61 -9.33 19.39 -3.39
N VAL A 62 -9.91 20.59 -3.40
CA VAL A 62 -11.19 20.88 -2.76
C VAL A 62 -12.31 20.83 -3.79
N SER A 63 -13.44 20.21 -3.44
CA SER A 63 -14.62 20.17 -4.29
C SER A 63 -15.07 21.58 -4.69
N PRO A 64 -15.51 21.80 -5.95
CA PRO A 64 -15.90 23.12 -6.43
C PRO A 64 -17.19 23.64 -5.77
N ALA A 65 -18.02 22.71 -5.28
CA ALA A 65 -19.29 22.97 -4.61
C ALA A 65 -19.45 21.99 -3.42
N PRO A 66 -20.29 22.33 -2.43
CA PRO A 66 -20.62 21.41 -1.36
C PRO A 66 -21.46 20.23 -1.87
N ASP A 67 -21.43 19.12 -1.12
CA ASP A 67 -22.31 17.97 -1.31
C ASP A 67 -23.76 18.27 -0.89
N THR A 68 -24.63 17.26 -0.97
CA THR A 68 -26.04 17.38 -0.60
C THR A 68 -26.27 17.75 0.86
N ASP A 69 -25.30 17.50 1.73
CA ASP A 69 -25.34 17.81 3.16
C ASP A 69 -24.71 19.19 3.46
N GLY A 70 -24.35 19.94 2.42
CA GLY A 70 -23.70 21.24 2.54
C GLY A 70 -22.21 21.17 2.88
N LYS A 71 -21.58 19.99 2.80
CA LYS A 71 -20.17 19.79 3.17
C LYS A 71 -19.26 19.89 1.95
N TYR A 72 -18.11 20.54 2.10
CA TYR A 72 -17.05 20.48 1.10
C TYR A 72 -16.25 19.19 1.25
N ILE A 73 -15.66 18.71 0.16
CA ILE A 73 -14.84 17.50 0.16
C ILE A 73 -13.41 17.88 -0.19
N VAL A 74 -12.45 17.44 0.63
CA VAL A 74 -11.03 17.50 0.30
C VAL A 74 -10.61 16.13 -0.20
N PHE A 75 -10.27 16.05 -1.48
CA PHE A 75 -9.69 14.88 -2.12
C PHE A 75 -8.18 14.91 -1.94
N VAL A 76 -7.63 13.79 -1.49
CA VAL A 76 -6.19 13.58 -1.33
C VAL A 76 -5.82 12.33 -2.10
N GLU A 77 -5.06 12.49 -3.17
CA GLU A 77 -4.59 11.36 -3.97
C GLU A 77 -3.26 10.84 -3.41
N PHE A 78 -3.16 9.51 -3.28
CA PHE A 78 -1.93 8.81 -2.92
C PHE A 78 -1.59 7.80 -4.01
N SER A 79 -0.31 7.52 -4.23
CA SER A 79 0.08 6.35 -5.02
C SER A 79 -0.47 5.05 -4.39
N ARG A 80 -1.12 4.21 -5.20
CA ARG A 80 -1.62 2.89 -4.85
C ARG A 80 -0.45 1.94 -4.68
N ASN A 81 -0.02 1.75 -3.43
CA ASN A 81 1.01 0.78 -3.05
C ASN A 81 0.93 0.49 -1.55
N THR A 82 1.82 -0.40 -1.10
CA THR A 82 1.88 -0.90 0.27
C THR A 82 2.22 0.16 1.32
N GLU A 83 2.73 1.33 0.93
CA GLU A 83 3.03 2.42 1.85
C GLU A 83 1.84 3.35 2.09
N PHE A 84 0.74 3.21 1.33
CA PHE A 84 -0.47 4.01 1.46
C PHE A 84 -0.97 4.07 2.91
N ALA A 85 -1.12 2.91 3.57
CA ALA A 85 -1.65 2.85 4.93
C ALA A 85 -0.81 3.66 5.93
N LYS A 86 0.52 3.54 5.85
CA LYS A 86 1.44 4.30 6.71
C LYS A 86 1.41 5.79 6.40
N LYS A 87 1.35 6.16 5.11
CA LYS A 87 1.26 7.56 4.67
C LYS A 87 -0.02 8.20 5.20
N LEU A 88 -1.16 7.54 5.04
CA LEU A 88 -2.46 8.01 5.55
C LEU A 88 -2.43 8.19 7.07
N LEU A 89 -1.98 7.17 7.82
CA LEU A 89 -1.86 7.28 9.28
C LEU A 89 -0.92 8.41 9.70
N THR A 90 0.16 8.65 8.97
CA THR A 90 1.06 9.77 9.26
C THR A 90 0.34 11.12 9.07
N ILE A 91 -0.44 11.29 8.00
CA ILE A 91 -1.28 12.47 7.79
C ILE A 91 -2.29 12.64 8.92
N LEU A 92 -3.04 11.59 9.29
CA LEU A 92 -4.04 11.69 10.35
C LEU A 92 -3.42 12.08 11.70
N ASN A 93 -2.24 11.55 12.02
CA ASN A 93 -1.50 11.94 13.22
C ASN A 93 -1.03 13.41 13.19
N THR A 94 -0.67 13.96 12.02
CA THR A 94 -0.31 15.39 11.94
C THR A 94 -1.52 16.31 12.02
N LEU A 95 -2.70 15.83 11.58
CA LEU A 95 -3.97 16.56 11.66
C LEU A 95 -4.54 16.62 13.08
N GLU A 96 -4.12 15.75 13.99
CA GLU A 96 -4.59 15.72 15.38
C GLU A 96 -4.49 17.09 16.06
N ASN A 97 -3.36 17.77 15.91
CA ASN A 97 -3.16 19.11 16.50
C ASN A 97 -4.12 20.18 15.95
N LEU A 98 -4.65 20.00 14.74
CA LEU A 98 -5.53 20.95 14.08
C LEU A 98 -7.01 20.63 14.32
N THR A 99 -7.34 19.35 14.41
CA THR A 99 -8.72 18.84 14.40
C THR A 99 -9.21 18.39 15.77
N ASP A 100 -8.30 18.17 16.73
CA ASP A 100 -8.55 17.49 18.01
C ASP A 100 -9.07 16.04 17.86
N ILE A 101 -8.84 15.42 16.70
CA ILE A 101 -9.20 14.04 16.42
C ILE A 101 -7.95 13.17 16.42
N HIS A 102 -7.83 12.29 17.41
CA HIS A 102 -6.77 11.27 17.41
C HIS A 102 -6.88 10.35 16.19
N ALA A 103 -5.75 9.97 15.60
CA ALA A 103 -5.74 9.16 14.38
C ALA A 103 -6.51 7.82 14.51
N ASN A 104 -6.53 7.22 15.70
CA ASN A 104 -7.25 5.98 15.99
C ASN A 104 -8.78 6.15 16.12
N ASN A 105 -9.29 7.38 16.19
CA ASN A 105 -10.71 7.70 16.21
C ASN A 105 -11.30 7.89 14.81
N TYR A 106 -10.47 7.88 13.77
CA TYR A 106 -10.94 7.91 12.39
C TYR A 106 -11.52 6.55 11.99
N ARG A 107 -12.60 6.61 11.22
CA ARG A 107 -13.22 5.47 10.54
C ARG A 107 -13.26 5.73 9.03
N TYR A 108 -13.42 4.68 8.24
CA TYR A 108 -13.56 4.81 6.79
C TYR A 108 -14.66 3.93 6.19
N THR A 109 -15.25 4.41 5.11
CA THR A 109 -15.95 3.61 4.09
C THR A 109 -15.04 3.42 2.88
N ALA A 110 -15.24 2.35 2.11
CA ALA A 110 -14.45 2.13 0.91
C ALA A 110 -15.20 1.41 -0.21
N TYR A 111 -14.74 1.63 -1.44
CA TYR A 111 -15.33 1.01 -2.63
C TYR A 111 -15.31 -0.52 -2.52
N LYS A 112 -16.49 -1.14 -2.67
CA LYS A 112 -16.70 -2.61 -2.54
C LYS A 112 -16.27 -3.21 -1.19
N VAL A 113 -16.20 -2.39 -0.14
CA VAL A 113 -16.00 -2.85 1.24
C VAL A 113 -17.26 -2.52 2.02
N ASP A 114 -17.89 -3.54 2.62
CA ASP A 114 -19.15 -3.35 3.34
C ASP A 114 -18.92 -2.69 4.71
N GLY A 115 -19.65 -1.60 4.98
CA GLY A 115 -19.70 -0.95 6.28
C GLY A 115 -18.52 -0.02 6.60
N GLU A 116 -18.51 0.49 7.84
CA GLU A 116 -17.46 1.37 8.35
C GLU A 116 -16.39 0.60 9.13
N HIS A 117 -15.12 0.89 8.82
CA HIS A 117 -13.97 0.21 9.40
C HIS A 117 -13.06 1.19 10.17
N PRO A 118 -12.37 0.77 11.23
CA PRO A 118 -11.40 1.63 11.91
C PRO A 118 -10.20 1.90 11.00
N VAL A 119 -9.65 3.13 11.02
CA VAL A 119 -8.42 3.42 10.28
C VAL A 119 -7.22 2.84 11.06
N SER A 120 -6.68 1.72 10.56
CA SER A 120 -5.46 1.10 11.06
C SER A 120 -4.66 0.47 9.91
N GLU A 121 -3.36 0.24 10.10
CA GLU A 121 -2.53 -0.40 9.06
C GLU A 121 -3.07 -1.80 8.71
N GLU A 122 -3.54 -2.56 9.71
CA GLU A 122 -4.17 -3.86 9.52
C GLU A 122 -5.46 -3.74 8.70
N SER A 123 -6.41 -2.92 9.13
CA SER A 123 -7.71 -2.78 8.46
C SER A 123 -7.57 -2.30 7.02
N LEU A 124 -6.67 -1.34 6.76
CA LEU A 124 -6.45 -0.83 5.41
C LEU A 124 -5.80 -1.87 4.50
N ASN A 125 -4.82 -2.63 4.99
CA ASN A 125 -4.15 -3.66 4.20
C ASN A 125 -5.05 -4.88 3.92
N ASP A 126 -5.95 -5.20 4.84
CA ASP A 126 -6.84 -6.36 4.71
C ASP A 126 -8.05 -6.07 3.80
N ASN A 127 -8.55 -4.83 3.82
CA ASN A 127 -9.77 -4.47 3.10
C ASN A 127 -9.54 -3.79 1.75
N LEU A 128 -8.35 -3.23 1.49
CA LEU A 128 -8.07 -2.47 0.27
C LEU A 128 -7.15 -3.22 -0.69
N LYS A 129 -7.45 -3.12 -1.99
CA LYS A 129 -6.58 -3.61 -3.06
C LYS A 129 -5.47 -2.60 -3.32
N LEU A 130 -4.31 -2.81 -2.71
CA LEU A 130 -3.15 -1.90 -2.80
C LEU A 130 -2.14 -2.27 -3.89
N ASN A 131 -2.32 -3.41 -4.56
CA ASN A 131 -1.51 -3.81 -5.72
C ASN A 131 -1.98 -3.06 -6.97
N THR A 132 -1.04 -2.72 -7.85
CA THR A 132 -1.38 -2.17 -9.18
C THR A 132 -1.62 -3.30 -10.18
N ILE A 133 -2.42 -3.06 -11.22
CA ILE A 133 -2.62 -4.01 -12.33
C ILE A 133 -1.28 -4.41 -12.97
N GLU A 134 -0.34 -3.46 -13.08
CA GLU A 134 1.00 -3.71 -13.61
C GLU A 134 1.76 -4.73 -12.75
N GLN A 135 1.65 -4.63 -11.42
CA GLN A 135 2.25 -5.61 -10.50
C GLN A 135 1.61 -6.99 -10.67
N GLU A 136 0.28 -7.07 -10.79
CA GLU A 136 -0.42 -8.33 -11.04
C GLU A 136 0.05 -8.99 -12.33
N GLN A 137 0.11 -8.23 -13.44
CA GLN A 137 0.61 -8.73 -14.73
C GLN A 137 2.07 -9.17 -14.67
N LEU A 138 2.91 -8.43 -13.94
CA LEU A 138 4.32 -8.80 -13.74
C LEU A 138 4.44 -10.08 -12.93
N VAL A 139 3.66 -10.26 -11.87
CA VAL A 139 3.64 -11.47 -11.04
C VAL A 139 3.22 -12.67 -11.89
N ASP A 140 2.13 -12.55 -12.65
CA ASP A 140 1.67 -13.60 -13.57
C ASP A 140 2.77 -13.99 -14.57
N SER A 141 3.40 -13.00 -15.21
CA SER A 141 4.47 -13.23 -16.18
C SER A 141 5.73 -13.84 -15.55
N PHE A 142 6.04 -13.47 -14.30
CA PHE A 142 7.18 -13.99 -13.57
C PHE A 142 6.97 -15.48 -13.27
N PHE A 143 5.79 -15.88 -12.82
CA PHE A 143 5.52 -17.26 -12.43
C PHE A 143 4.95 -18.18 -13.52
N ASN A 144 4.78 -17.69 -14.75
CA ASN A 144 4.15 -18.44 -15.85
C ASN A 144 4.81 -19.79 -16.24
N THR A 145 6.06 -20.04 -15.85
CA THR A 145 6.78 -21.31 -16.10
C THR A 145 6.97 -22.13 -14.83
N SER A 146 6.40 -21.69 -13.71
CA SER A 146 6.49 -22.43 -12.46
C SER A 146 5.64 -23.70 -12.51
N VAL A 147 6.02 -24.70 -11.73
CA VAL A 147 5.33 -26.00 -11.64
C VAL A 147 4.40 -26.09 -10.42
N VAL A 148 4.01 -24.95 -9.84
CA VAL A 148 2.97 -24.91 -8.80
C VAL A 148 1.61 -25.05 -9.45
N ASP A 149 0.64 -25.55 -8.68
CA ASP A 149 -0.72 -25.79 -9.19
C ASP A 149 -1.49 -24.48 -9.34
N ASP A 150 -1.29 -23.54 -8.42
CA ASP A 150 -1.94 -22.23 -8.43
C ASP A 150 -1.11 -21.17 -7.70
N ILE A 151 -1.32 -19.92 -8.09
CA ILE A 151 -0.71 -18.73 -7.49
C ILE A 151 -1.77 -17.67 -7.31
N LEU A 152 -2.01 -17.29 -6.06
CA LEU A 152 -2.92 -16.20 -5.72
C LEU A 152 -2.10 -14.99 -5.27
N PHE A 153 -2.35 -13.83 -5.88
CA PHE A 153 -1.72 -12.58 -5.48
C PHE A 153 -2.77 -11.54 -5.10
N GLU A 154 -3.00 -11.42 -3.80
CA GLU A 154 -4.03 -10.55 -3.23
C GLU A 154 -3.52 -9.94 -1.93
N ASN A 155 -3.95 -8.72 -1.61
CA ASN A 155 -3.66 -8.05 -0.33
C ASN A 155 -2.16 -8.09 0.06
N ASN A 156 -1.28 -7.77 -0.88
CA ASN A 156 0.17 -7.82 -0.69
C ASN A 156 0.69 -9.19 -0.22
N GLN A 157 0.02 -10.28 -0.58
CA GLN A 157 0.40 -11.64 -0.24
C GLN A 157 0.42 -12.51 -1.50
N ILE A 158 1.53 -13.21 -1.70
CA ILE A 158 1.60 -14.30 -2.67
C ILE A 158 1.34 -15.61 -1.94
N THR A 159 0.36 -16.37 -2.43
CA THR A 159 0.05 -17.71 -1.98
C THR A 159 0.41 -18.69 -3.08
N LEU A 160 1.36 -19.58 -2.79
CA LEU A 160 1.77 -20.67 -3.68
C LEU A 160 1.07 -21.95 -3.25
N ILE A 161 0.40 -22.63 -4.19
CA ILE A 161 -0.31 -23.88 -3.93
C ILE A 161 0.34 -25.00 -4.76
N LYS A 162 0.81 -26.07 -4.10
CA LYS A 162 1.34 -27.26 -4.78
C LYS A 162 1.04 -28.54 -3.99
N TYR A 163 0.32 -29.49 -4.56
CA TYR A 163 -0.06 -30.77 -3.92
C TYR A 163 -0.66 -30.59 -2.51
N ASN A 164 -1.63 -29.68 -2.36
CA ASN A 164 -2.24 -29.29 -1.08
C ASN A 164 -1.30 -28.60 -0.06
N ASN A 165 -0.03 -28.37 -0.41
CA ASN A 165 0.85 -27.49 0.35
C ASN A 165 0.53 -26.04 -0.03
N ILE A 166 0.24 -25.21 0.97
CA ILE A 166 -0.07 -23.79 0.81
C ILE A 166 1.02 -22.99 1.52
N GLN A 167 1.78 -22.22 0.77
CA GLN A 167 2.82 -21.34 1.29
C GLN A 167 2.43 -19.89 1.06
N LYS A 168 2.42 -19.08 2.12
CA LYS A 168 2.02 -17.67 2.09
C LYS A 168 3.19 -16.78 2.42
N TYR A 169 3.39 -15.76 1.60
CA TYR A 169 4.46 -14.79 1.75
C TYR A 169 3.95 -13.37 1.57
N LYS A 170 4.40 -12.45 2.42
CA LYS A 170 4.18 -11.03 2.20
C LYS A 170 4.97 -10.58 0.98
N PHE A 171 4.27 -10.06 -0.02
CA PHE A 171 4.83 -9.40 -1.18
C PHE A 171 5.42 -8.05 -0.80
N ILE A 172 6.60 -7.74 -1.32
CA ILE A 172 7.30 -6.47 -1.08
C ILE A 172 7.46 -5.68 -2.38
N ASP A 173 7.96 -6.30 -3.45
CA ASP A 173 8.15 -5.62 -4.74
C ASP A 173 8.42 -6.61 -5.89
N ILE A 174 8.26 -6.15 -7.13
CA ILE A 174 8.62 -6.87 -8.36
C ILE A 174 9.19 -5.91 -9.40
N GLY A 175 10.27 -6.30 -10.08
CA GLY A 175 10.87 -5.47 -11.12
C GLY A 175 12.33 -5.79 -11.40
N PRO A 176 13.04 -4.93 -12.16
CA PRO A 176 14.45 -5.14 -12.51
C PRO A 176 15.35 -5.20 -11.27
N ALA A 177 16.24 -6.20 -11.23
CA ALA A 177 17.09 -6.49 -10.07
C ALA A 177 17.91 -5.28 -9.63
N ASP A 178 18.56 -4.58 -10.56
CA ASP A 178 19.41 -3.42 -10.26
C ASP A 178 18.64 -2.30 -9.54
N LEU A 179 17.39 -2.03 -9.97
CA LEU A 179 16.56 -0.99 -9.37
C LEU A 179 16.13 -1.37 -7.96
N LEU A 180 15.64 -2.61 -7.80
CA LEU A 180 15.17 -3.09 -6.50
C LEU A 180 16.32 -3.21 -5.51
N PHE A 181 17.49 -3.70 -5.94
CA PHE A 181 18.63 -3.88 -5.03
C PHE A 181 19.17 -2.54 -4.54
N ASN A 182 19.14 -1.51 -5.39
CA ASN A 182 19.42 -0.13 -4.98
C ASN A 182 18.36 0.38 -3.98
N LYS A 183 17.07 0.27 -4.33
CA LYS A 183 15.93 0.74 -3.51
C LYS A 183 15.95 0.15 -2.10
N TYR A 184 16.18 -1.15 -1.98
CA TYR A 184 16.18 -1.87 -0.71
C TYR A 184 17.57 -2.04 -0.06
N LYS A 185 18.61 -1.39 -0.62
CA LYS A 185 20.00 -1.44 -0.14
C LYS A 185 20.49 -2.89 0.05
N LEU A 186 20.29 -3.71 -0.97
CA LEU A 186 20.66 -5.13 -0.99
C LEU A 186 22.02 -5.36 -1.67
N ASN A 187 22.50 -4.38 -2.43
CA ASN A 187 23.84 -4.43 -3.04
C ASN A 187 24.92 -4.74 -2.01
N ASN A 188 25.84 -5.63 -2.36
CA ASN A 188 26.94 -6.09 -1.52
C ASN A 188 26.52 -6.67 -0.16
N THR A 189 25.24 -7.01 0.03
CA THR A 189 24.78 -7.67 1.25
C THR A 189 24.96 -9.18 1.09
N PRO A 190 25.66 -9.86 2.01
CA PRO A 190 25.84 -11.30 1.92
C PRO A 190 24.51 -12.04 2.07
N PHE A 191 24.42 -13.21 1.43
CA PHE A 191 23.30 -14.12 1.65
C PHE A 191 23.21 -14.52 3.12
N ASN A 192 21.99 -14.72 3.58
CA ASN A 192 21.72 -15.30 4.89
C ASN A 192 22.02 -16.80 4.82
N LEU A 193 22.99 -17.26 5.61
CA LEU A 193 23.48 -18.63 5.61
C LEU A 193 22.97 -19.47 6.78
N THR A 194 21.97 -18.98 7.55
CA THR A 194 21.34 -19.79 8.59
C THR A 194 20.66 -21.02 7.99
N GLU A 195 20.49 -22.08 8.78
CA GLU A 195 19.78 -23.29 8.34
C GLU A 195 18.34 -22.98 7.90
N SER A 196 17.65 -22.08 8.62
CA SER A 196 16.31 -21.62 8.23
C SER A 196 16.31 -20.94 6.86
N ALA A 197 17.26 -20.04 6.61
CA ALA A 197 17.38 -19.34 5.34
C ALA A 197 17.70 -20.31 4.18
N ARG A 198 18.62 -21.24 4.39
CA ARG A 198 18.96 -22.29 3.40
C ARG A 198 17.77 -23.19 3.10
N TRP A 199 17.01 -23.55 4.12
CA TRP A 199 15.79 -24.33 3.94
C TRP A 199 14.78 -23.58 3.07
N ILE A 200 14.48 -22.30 3.38
CA ILE A 200 13.58 -21.46 2.58
C ILE A 200 14.06 -21.37 1.13
N SER A 201 15.34 -21.05 0.91
CA SER A 201 15.93 -20.96 -0.43
C SER A 201 15.75 -22.25 -1.23
N ARG A 202 16.03 -23.40 -0.62
CA ARG A 202 15.91 -24.70 -1.29
C ARG A 202 14.45 -25.08 -1.54
N ASP A 203 13.60 -24.90 -0.55
CA ASP A 203 12.18 -25.26 -0.61
C ASP A 203 11.46 -24.46 -1.69
N LEU A 204 11.62 -23.13 -1.72
CA LEU A 204 11.01 -22.27 -2.73
C LEU A 204 11.55 -22.53 -4.14
N SER A 205 12.86 -22.75 -4.29
CA SER A 205 13.42 -23.10 -5.61
C SER A 205 12.82 -24.42 -6.13
N ASN A 206 12.63 -25.40 -5.24
CA ASN A 206 12.05 -26.70 -5.59
C ASN A 206 10.54 -26.63 -5.86
N ILE A 207 9.79 -25.84 -5.08
CA ILE A 207 8.34 -25.73 -5.25
C ILE A 207 8.00 -25.06 -6.58
N LEU A 208 8.72 -23.99 -6.92
CA LEU A 208 8.55 -23.24 -8.16
C LEU A 208 9.08 -24.00 -9.39
N GLY A 209 10.12 -24.81 -9.23
CA GLY A 209 10.66 -25.67 -10.28
C GLY A 209 11.87 -25.10 -11.01
N ALA A 210 12.27 -25.80 -12.08
CA ALA A 210 13.45 -25.44 -12.87
C ALA A 210 13.33 -24.00 -13.41
N GLY A 211 14.45 -23.27 -13.36
CA GLY A 211 14.50 -21.87 -13.79
C GLY A 211 14.20 -20.85 -12.68
N TYR A 212 13.76 -21.27 -11.49
CA TYR A 212 13.57 -20.38 -10.34
C TYR A 212 14.64 -20.61 -9.28
N VAL A 213 15.17 -19.52 -8.75
CA VAL A 213 16.13 -19.54 -7.65
C VAL A 213 15.65 -18.59 -6.56
N ALA A 214 15.54 -19.12 -5.34
CA ALA A 214 15.25 -18.35 -4.15
C ALA A 214 16.53 -18.14 -3.32
N ASN A 215 16.74 -16.91 -2.86
CA ASN A 215 17.83 -16.57 -1.93
C ASN A 215 17.31 -15.69 -0.81
N VAL A 216 17.79 -15.90 0.42
CA VAL A 216 17.45 -15.03 1.54
C VAL A 216 18.57 -14.02 1.76
N ILE A 217 18.25 -12.73 1.80
CA ILE A 217 19.16 -11.64 2.15
C ILE A 217 18.50 -10.81 3.25
N LYS A 218 19.20 -10.59 4.37
CA LYS A 218 18.61 -9.99 5.58
C LYS A 218 17.34 -10.76 5.99
N ASN A 219 16.19 -10.10 5.96
CA ASN A 219 14.86 -10.65 6.21
C ASN A 219 14.00 -10.75 4.93
N TYR A 220 14.60 -10.52 3.76
CA TYR A 220 13.93 -10.63 2.46
C TYR A 220 14.24 -11.97 1.82
N ILE A 221 13.25 -12.51 1.12
CA ILE A 221 13.36 -13.65 0.22
C ILE A 221 13.35 -13.07 -1.20
N LEU A 222 14.39 -13.33 -1.97
CA LEU A 222 14.56 -12.87 -3.35
C LEU A 222 14.33 -14.06 -4.28
N LEU A 223 13.31 -13.96 -5.12
CA LEU A 223 13.05 -14.92 -6.18
C LEU A 223 13.55 -14.35 -7.50
N SER A 224 14.45 -15.06 -8.16
CA SER A 224 14.92 -14.76 -9.51
C SER A 224 14.51 -15.87 -10.47
N LYS A 225 14.25 -15.48 -11.72
CA LYS A 225 13.93 -16.39 -12.82
C LYS A 225 15.03 -16.34 -13.88
N GLU A 226 15.51 -17.50 -14.29
CA GLU A 226 16.50 -17.64 -15.35
C GLU A 226 16.11 -16.85 -16.61
N ASN A 227 17.11 -16.29 -17.28
CA ASN A 227 16.95 -15.50 -18.51
C ASN A 227 16.08 -14.23 -18.37
N THR A 228 15.86 -13.75 -17.16
CA THR A 228 15.20 -12.47 -16.90
C THR A 228 16.02 -11.63 -15.92
N ASN A 229 15.90 -10.29 -16.01
CA ASN A 229 16.43 -9.39 -14.99
C ASN A 229 15.37 -9.08 -13.90
N THR A 230 14.21 -9.71 -13.95
CA THR A 230 13.12 -9.46 -13.00
C THR A 230 13.34 -10.26 -11.73
N VAL A 231 13.14 -9.63 -10.58
CA VAL A 231 13.18 -10.25 -9.26
C VAL A 231 11.89 -9.94 -8.52
N VAL A 232 11.40 -10.92 -7.76
CA VAL A 232 10.33 -10.73 -6.77
C VAL A 232 10.95 -10.70 -5.38
N ILE A 233 10.57 -9.70 -4.58
CA ILE A 233 10.98 -9.59 -3.17
C ILE A 233 9.80 -9.95 -2.29
N LEU A 234 10.02 -10.93 -1.40
CA LEU A 234 9.04 -11.43 -0.44
C LEU A 234 9.57 -11.34 0.99
N LYS A 235 8.69 -11.53 1.97
CA LYS A 235 9.03 -11.85 3.37
C LYS A 235 8.18 -13.03 3.85
N ASN A 236 8.70 -13.77 4.82
CA ASN A 236 7.85 -14.67 5.59
C ASN A 236 6.78 -13.85 6.32
N ASN A 237 5.56 -14.38 6.36
CA ASN A 237 4.57 -13.96 7.33
C ASN A 237 5.13 -14.34 8.71
N SER A 238 5.27 -13.34 9.59
CA SER A 238 5.81 -13.55 10.94
C SER A 238 4.79 -14.29 11.80
#